data_AF-A0A3P7NJ69-F1
#
_entry.id   AF-A0A3P7NJ69-F1
#
_cell.length_a   1.000
_cell.length_b   1.000
_cell.length_c   1.000
_cell.angle_alpha   90.00
_cell.angle_beta   90.00
_cell.angle_gamma   90.00
#
_symmetry.space_group_name_H-M   'P 1'
#
loop_
_entity.id
_entity.type
_entity.pdbx_description
1 polymer ?
#
loop_
_entity_poly.entity_id
_entity_poly.type
_entity_poly.pdbx_seq_one_letter_code
_entity_poly.pdbx_strand_id
1 'polypeptide(L)'
;MGRVVDAQNQLKSQIRAHVDSAEFAALETISRKETKEELIFSKFREVMKTEPDQVLRFQRGGEPFWVSAKPHTVPSCDVCGGKRIFEFQVSLLFKLPENTYLY
;
A
#
# COMPACT_ATOMS: atom_id res chain seq x y z
N MET A 1 45.85 25.74 -11.60
CA MET A 1 44.87 24.64 -11.70
C MET A 1 44.72 23.84 -10.39
N GLY A 2 45.76 23.59 -9.58
CA GLY A 2 45.65 22.75 -8.36
C GLY A 2 44.60 23.16 -7.31
N ARG A 3 44.54 24.44 -6.90
CA ARG A 3 43.66 24.91 -5.81
C ARG A 3 42.15 24.66 -6.02
N VAL A 4 41.68 24.61 -7.27
CA VAL A 4 40.27 24.38 -7.60
C VAL A 4 39.92 22.89 -7.47
N VAL A 5 40.86 22.01 -7.79
CA VAL A 5 40.71 20.56 -7.69
C VAL A 5 40.68 20.11 -6.22
N ASP A 6 41.48 20.77 -5.38
CA ASP A 6 41.53 20.49 -3.94
C ASP A 6 40.22 20.87 -3.22
N ALA A 7 39.66 22.04 -3.55
CA ALA A 7 38.36 22.47 -3.02
C ALA A 7 37.20 21.57 -3.48
N GLN A 8 37.24 21.12 -4.74
CA GLN A 8 36.26 20.16 -5.26
C GLN A 8 36.37 18.79 -4.58
N ASN A 9 37.59 18.33 -4.29
CA ASN A 9 37.80 17.07 -3.58
C ASN A 9 37.38 17.15 -2.11
N GLN A 10 37.60 18.29 -1.44
CA GLN A 10 37.10 18.52 -0.08
C GLN A 10 35.57 18.58 -0.02
N LEU A 11 34.92 19.26 -0.97
CA LEU A 11 33.47 19.29 -1.01
C LEU A 11 32.89 17.90 -1.27
N LYS A 12 33.49 17.12 -2.18
CA LYS A 12 33.09 15.74 -2.44
C LYS A 12 33.26 14.83 -1.22
N SER A 13 34.36 14.96 -0.47
CA SER A 13 34.58 14.15 0.73
C SER A 13 33.62 14.53 1.86
N GLN A 14 33.30 15.81 2.02
CA GLN A 14 32.30 16.29 2.98
C GLN A 14 30.90 15.78 2.64
N ILE A 15 30.50 15.83 1.36
CA ILE A 15 29.23 15.26 0.90
C ILE A 15 29.18 13.76 1.17
N ARG A 16 30.26 13.02 0.88
CA ARG A 16 30.32 11.57 1.12
C ARG A 16 30.21 11.23 2.60
N ALA A 17 30.91 11.96 3.47
CA ALA A 17 30.86 11.75 4.92
C ALA A 17 29.47 12.06 5.51
N HIS A 18 28.75 13.04 4.94
CA HIS A 18 27.37 13.33 5.35
C HIS A 18 26.39 12.25 4.88
N VAL A 19 26.60 11.66 3.71
CA VAL A 19 25.80 10.55 3.17
C VAL A 19 26.08 9.23 3.90
N ASP A 20 27.31 8.97 4.33
CA ASP A 20 27.66 7.80 5.14
C ASP A 20 27.41 8.00 6.65
N SER A 21 26.68 9.06 7.02
CA SER A 21 26.38 9.36 8.42
C SER A 21 25.41 8.34 9.01
N ALA A 22 25.50 8.17 10.34
CA ALA A 22 24.60 7.31 11.09
C ALA A 22 23.10 7.70 10.93
N GLU A 23 22.82 8.99 10.69
CA GLU A 23 21.46 9.48 10.44
C GLU A 23 20.91 8.98 9.09
N PHE A 24 21.73 8.98 8.04
CA PHE A 24 21.33 8.45 6.73
C PHE A 24 21.09 6.92 6.80
N ALA A 25 21.96 6.20 7.50
CA ALA A 25 21.78 4.75 7.74
C ALA A 25 20.50 4.44 8.53
N ALA A 26 20.15 5.27 9.51
CA ALA A 26 18.89 5.15 10.26
C ALA A 26 17.67 5.43 9.36
N LEU A 27 17.71 6.47 8.52
CA LEU A 27 16.66 6.78 7.55
C LEU A 27 16.46 5.65 6.52
N GLU A 28 17.54 5.09 5.98
CA GLU A 28 17.50 3.92 5.08
C GLU A 28 16.88 2.71 5.77
N THR A 29 17.22 2.46 7.05
CA THR A 29 16.66 1.36 7.83
C THR A 29 15.16 1.55 8.07
N ILE A 30 14.71 2.78 8.31
CA ILE A 30 13.29 3.11 8.48
C ILE A 30 12.55 2.99 7.13
N SER A 31 13.16 3.47 6.03
CA SER A 31 12.59 3.41 4.69
C SER A 31 12.44 1.98 4.15
N ARG A 32 13.28 1.05 4.59
CA ARG A 32 13.24 -0.37 4.16
C ARG A 32 12.27 -1.23 4.96
N LYS A 33 11.73 -0.73 6.06
CA LYS A 33 10.77 -1.50 6.86
C LYS A 33 9.40 -1.44 6.20
N GLU A 34 9.05 -2.50 5.47
CA GLU A 34 7.66 -2.72 5.06
C GLU A 34 6.76 -2.76 6.31
N THR A 35 5.75 -1.89 6.30
CA THR A 35 4.69 -1.86 7.29
C THR A 35 3.74 -3.04 7.09
N LYS A 36 2.98 -3.40 8.13
CA LYS A 36 1.99 -4.47 8.03
C LYS A 36 0.89 -4.12 7.02
N GLU A 37 0.55 -2.84 6.97
CA GLU A 37 -0.40 -2.26 6.04
C GLU A 37 0.07 -2.41 4.58
N GLU A 38 1.35 -2.13 4.30
CA GLU A 38 1.94 -2.33 2.96
C GLU A 38 1.93 -3.80 2.54
N LEU A 39 2.23 -4.73 3.45
CA LEU A 39 2.17 -6.16 3.16
C LEU A 39 0.75 -6.62 2.82
N ILE A 40 -0.25 -6.15 3.57
CA ILE A 40 -1.66 -6.46 3.32
C ILE A 40 -2.10 -5.85 1.99
N PHE A 41 -1.73 -4.60 1.73
CA PHE A 41 -2.04 -3.94 0.48
C PHE A 41 -1.34 -4.60 -0.71
N SER A 42 -0.11 -5.09 -0.54
CA SER A 42 0.62 -5.84 -1.57
C SER A 42 -0.11 -7.15 -1.91
N LYS A 43 -0.50 -7.93 -0.90
CA LYS A 43 -1.33 -9.13 -1.10
C LYS A 43 -2.66 -8.81 -1.78
N PHE A 44 -3.30 -7.71 -1.37
CA PHE A 44 -4.52 -7.23 -2.02
C PHE A 44 -4.30 -6.98 -3.52
N ARG A 45 -3.23 -6.28 -3.88
CA ARG A 45 -2.88 -6.02 -5.29
C ARG A 45 -2.62 -7.31 -6.06
N GLU A 46 -1.90 -8.28 -5.50
CA GLU A 46 -1.65 -9.56 -6.18
C GLU A 46 -2.95 -10.32 -6.47
N VAL A 47 -3.91 -10.31 -5.54
CA VAL A 47 -5.23 -10.90 -5.78
C VAL A 47 -6.01 -10.12 -6.83
N MET A 48 -5.96 -8.78 -6.83
CA MET A 48 -6.65 -7.97 -7.84
C MET A 48 -6.04 -8.11 -9.25
N LYS A 49 -4.75 -8.45 -9.37
CA LYS A 49 -4.10 -8.70 -10.66
C LYS A 49 -4.66 -9.90 -11.40
N THR A 50 -5.29 -10.87 -10.72
CA THR A 50 -5.84 -12.05 -11.40
C THR A 50 -7.06 -11.68 -12.24
N GLU A 51 -7.80 -10.65 -11.85
CA GLU A 51 -8.97 -10.15 -12.57
C GLU A 51 -9.02 -8.60 -12.47
N PRO A 52 -8.19 -7.89 -13.27
CA PRO A 52 -8.06 -6.44 -13.19
C PRO A 52 -9.33 -5.71 -13.65
N ASP A 53 -10.15 -6.37 -14.48
CA ASP A 53 -11.42 -5.86 -14.99
C ASP A 53 -12.61 -6.24 -14.08
N GLN A 54 -12.36 -6.73 -12.86
CA GLN A 54 -13.39 -6.98 -11.87
C GLN A 54 -13.88 -5.69 -11.18
N VAL A 55 -15.05 -5.18 -11.60
CA VAL A 55 -15.76 -4.09 -10.90
C VAL A 55 -16.36 -4.55 -9.57
N LEU A 56 -16.81 -5.81 -9.52
CA LEU A 56 -17.53 -6.37 -8.38
C LEU A 56 -16.95 -7.73 -7.98
N ARG A 57 -16.52 -7.85 -6.72
CA ARG A 57 -16.20 -9.16 -6.12
C ARG A 57 -17.43 -9.69 -5.40
N PHE A 58 -17.88 -10.90 -5.77
CA PHE A 58 -18.99 -11.59 -5.12
C PHE A 58 -18.56 -12.99 -4.67
N GLN A 59 -18.63 -13.25 -3.36
CA GLN A 59 -18.39 -14.58 -2.80
C GLN A 59 -19.41 -14.89 -1.70
N ARG A 60 -20.24 -15.90 -1.93
CA ARG A 60 -21.23 -16.40 -0.95
C ARG A 60 -20.58 -17.47 -0.06
N GLY A 61 -20.68 -17.29 1.25
CA GLY A 61 -20.07 -18.18 2.24
C GLY A 61 -18.54 -18.09 2.31
N GLY A 62 -17.95 -17.07 1.69
CA GLY A 62 -16.52 -16.79 1.78
C GLY A 62 -16.16 -15.97 3.02
N GLU A 63 -14.86 -15.78 3.22
CA GLU A 63 -14.32 -14.88 4.24
C GLU A 63 -14.03 -13.50 3.63
N PRO A 64 -14.39 -12.39 4.31
CA PRO A 64 -14.13 -11.04 3.82
C PRO A 64 -12.64 -10.79 3.54
N PHE A 65 -12.34 -10.29 2.35
CA PHE A 65 -10.98 -9.87 1.99
C PHE A 65 -10.70 -8.43 2.42
N TRP A 66 -9.94 -8.27 3.51
CA TRP A 66 -9.65 -6.95 4.09
C TRP A 66 -8.40 -6.29 3.49
N VAL A 67 -8.53 -5.00 3.17
CA VAL A 67 -7.39 -4.14 2.77
C VAL A 67 -6.67 -3.55 3.99
N SER A 68 -7.24 -3.69 5.18
CA SER A 68 -6.71 -3.13 6.43
C SER A 68 -6.14 -4.22 7.35
N ALA A 69 -5.21 -3.84 8.22
CA ALA A 69 -4.63 -4.71 9.24
C ALA A 69 -5.60 -5.08 10.37
N LYS A 70 -6.71 -4.36 10.50
CA LYS A 70 -7.72 -4.60 11.52
C LYS A 70 -9.01 -5.07 10.85
N PRO A 71 -9.29 -6.38 10.83
CA PRO A 71 -10.56 -6.86 10.31
C PRO A 71 -11.70 -6.28 11.16
N HIS A 72 -12.75 -5.81 10.49
CA HIS A 72 -13.93 -5.32 11.16
C HIS A 72 -14.85 -6.49 11.52
N THR A 73 -15.43 -6.46 12.72
CA THR A 73 -16.48 -7.41 13.10
C THR A 73 -17.72 -7.11 12.29
N VAL A 74 -18.16 -8.08 11.48
CA VAL A 74 -19.41 -7.96 10.71
C VAL A 74 -20.57 -8.33 11.62
N PRO A 75 -21.52 -7.41 11.91
CA PRO A 75 -22.65 -7.74 12.76
C PRO A 75 -23.60 -8.72 12.05
N SER A 76 -24.50 -9.35 12.80
CA SER A 76 -25.63 -10.10 12.23
C SER A 76 -26.72 -9.15 11.71
N CYS A 77 -27.64 -9.67 10.89
CA CYS A 77 -28.82 -8.94 10.44
C CYS A 77 -29.69 -8.51 11.63
N ASP A 78 -30.05 -7.23 11.71
CA ASP A 78 -30.83 -6.67 12.83
C ASP A 78 -32.30 -7.12 12.80
N VAL A 79 -32.79 -7.60 11.65
CA VAL A 79 -34.18 -8.04 11.48
C VAL A 79 -34.34 -9.54 11.74
N CYS A 80 -33.45 -10.37 11.19
CA CYS A 80 -33.58 -11.84 11.26
C CYS A 80 -32.51 -12.53 12.12
N GLY A 81 -31.51 -11.80 12.64
CA GLY A 81 -30.40 -12.35 13.42
C GLY A 81 -29.39 -13.19 12.62
N GLY A 82 -29.63 -13.39 11.32
CA GLY A 82 -28.77 -14.21 10.46
C GLY A 82 -27.37 -13.62 10.30
N LYS A 83 -26.35 -14.50 10.22
CA LYS A 83 -24.98 -14.10 9.90
C LYS A 83 -24.91 -13.53 8.48
N ARG A 84 -24.19 -12.42 8.31
CA ARG A 84 -23.86 -11.89 6.98
C ARG A 84 -22.76 -12.77 6.37
N ILE A 85 -23.13 -13.58 5.37
CA ILE A 85 -22.24 -14.54 4.70
C ILE A 85 -21.84 -14.10 3.28
N PHE A 86 -22.13 -12.85 2.92
CA PHE A 86 -21.80 -12.31 1.61
C PHE A 86 -20.75 -11.22 1.77
N GLU A 87 -19.73 -11.28 0.92
CA GLU A 87 -18.80 -10.17 0.72
C GLU A 87 -19.25 -9.37 -0.50
N PHE A 88 -19.33 -8.06 -0.35
CA PHE A 88 -19.57 -7.10 -1.42
C PHE A 88 -18.46 -6.07 -1.39
N GLN A 89 -17.57 -6.12 -2.38
CA GLN A 89 -16.47 -5.17 -2.53
C GLN A 89 -16.58 -4.50 -3.91
N VAL A 90 -16.61 -3.16 -3.91
CA VAL A 90 -16.53 -2.35 -5.12
C VAL A 90 -15.07 -1.99 -5.37
N SER A 91 -14.53 -2.49 -6.47
CA SER A 91 -13.15 -2.21 -6.87
C SER A 91 -13.11 -0.89 -7.65
N LEU A 92 -12.68 0.20 -7.02
CA LEU A 92 -12.50 1.50 -7.71
C LEU A 92 -11.14 1.64 -8.44
N LEU A 93 -10.41 0.52 -8.64
CA LEU A 93 -9.18 0.53 -9.44
C LEU A 93 -9.43 0.60 -10.96
N PHE A 94 -10.67 0.85 -11.37
CA PHE A 94 -10.92 1.38 -12.70
C PHE A 94 -10.50 2.83 -12.72
N LYS A 95 -9.69 3.17 -13.73
CA LYS A 95 -9.72 4.52 -14.27
C LYS A 95 -11.13 4.70 -14.83
N LEU A 96 -12.07 5.12 -13.98
CA LEU A 96 -13.41 5.44 -14.42
C LEU A 96 -13.22 6.45 -15.55
N PRO A 97 -13.77 6.22 -16.75
CA PRO A 97 -13.89 7.29 -17.72
C PRO A 97 -14.53 8.47 -17.00
N GLU A 98 -14.12 9.70 -17.31
CA GLU A 98 -14.47 10.93 -16.55
C GLU A 98 -15.98 11.17 -16.34
N ASN A 99 -16.87 10.30 -16.84
CA ASN A 99 -18.32 10.40 -16.81
C ASN A 99 -19.06 9.13 -16.33
N THR A 100 -18.51 8.32 -15.42
CA THR A 100 -19.30 7.22 -14.81
C THR A 100 -20.02 7.68 -13.55
N TYR A 101 -21.33 7.87 -13.66
CA TYR A 101 -22.23 8.03 -12.52
C TYR A 101 -22.71 6.66 -12.05
N LEU A 102 -22.49 6.34 -10.78
CA LEU A 102 -23.17 5.21 -10.13
C LEU A 102 -24.54 5.72 -9.67
N TYR A 103 -25.61 5.17 -10.26
CA TYR A 103 -27.00 5.47 -9.91
C TYR A 103 -27.43 4.75 -8.63
#